data_AF-A0A8X6GEF0-F1
#
_entry.id   AF-A0A8X6GEF0-F1
#
_cell.length_a   1.000
_cell.length_b   1.000
_cell.length_c   1.000
_cell.angle_alpha   90.00
_cell.angle_beta   90.00
_cell.angle_gamma   90.00
#
_symmetry.space_group_name_H-M   'P 1'
#
loop_
_entity.id
_entity.type
_entity.pdbx_description
1 polymer ?
#
loop_
_entity_poly.entity_id
_entity_poly.type
_entity_poly.pdbx_seq_one_letter_code
_entity_poly.pdbx_strand_id
1 'polypeptide(L)'
;MGVNELEYKDQQPFYMVLVDDGTDRYAAQENLVPDGAMAPIDHPAVGRYFESFHGSYYLPNEQKFQEYPDDNVIRETASFAMETNMIKML
;
A
#
# COMPACT_ATOMS: atom_id res chain seq x y z
N MET A 1 11.21 -15.25 -12.66
CA MET A 1 10.89 -13.90 -12.15
C MET A 1 11.85 -12.93 -12.82
N GLY A 2 11.32 -11.95 -13.56
CA GLY A 2 12.09 -11.02 -14.42
C GLY A 2 12.59 -9.77 -13.70
N VAL A 3 13.05 -9.88 -12.44
CA VAL A 3 13.50 -8.71 -11.66
C VAL A 3 14.62 -7.93 -12.37
N ASN A 4 15.46 -8.63 -13.14
CA ASN A 4 16.55 -8.01 -13.92
C ASN A 4 16.05 -7.17 -15.11
N GLU A 5 14.79 -7.31 -15.50
CA GLU A 5 14.14 -6.58 -16.60
C GLU A 5 13.45 -5.30 -16.12
N LEU A 6 13.31 -5.12 -14.80
CA LEU A 6 12.76 -3.93 -14.17
C LEU A 6 13.75 -2.76 -14.23
N GLU A 7 13.23 -1.53 -14.30
CA GLU A 7 14.07 -0.32 -14.34
C GLU A 7 14.88 -0.17 -13.05
N TYR A 8 14.21 -0.33 -11.90
CA TYR A 8 14.83 -0.16 -10.58
C TYR A 8 15.29 -1.46 -9.95
N LYS A 9 15.05 -2.62 -10.59
CA LYS A 9 15.54 -3.94 -10.15
C LYS A 9 15.26 -4.16 -8.66
N ASP A 10 16.30 -4.45 -7.87
CA ASP A 10 16.28 -4.66 -6.42
C ASP A 10 16.43 -3.37 -5.59
N GLN A 11 16.59 -2.21 -6.23
CA GLN A 11 16.72 -0.90 -5.58
C GLN A 11 15.36 -0.28 -5.22
N GLN A 12 14.30 -1.07 -5.22
CA GLN A 12 12.94 -0.66 -4.89
C GLN A 12 12.28 -1.69 -3.98
N PRO A 13 11.25 -1.28 -3.23
CA PRO A 13 10.46 -2.23 -2.47
C PRO A 13 9.58 -3.09 -3.38
N PHE A 14 9.30 -4.29 -2.89
CA PHE A 14 8.37 -5.22 -3.50
C PHE A 14 7.26 -5.53 -2.51
N TYR A 15 6.04 -5.65 -3.03
CA TYR A 15 4.83 -5.78 -2.24
C TYR A 15 4.07 -7.04 -2.61
N MET A 16 3.48 -7.66 -1.60
CA MET A 16 2.40 -8.63 -1.79
C MET A 16 1.08 -7.85 -1.77
N VAL A 17 0.40 -7.80 -2.92
CA VAL A 17 -0.83 -7.04 -3.12
C VAL A 17 -2.03 -7.99 -3.19
N LEU A 18 -3.10 -7.65 -2.48
CA LEU A 18 -4.40 -8.29 -2.64
C LEU A 18 -5.14 -7.59 -3.78
N VAL A 19 -5.54 -8.35 -4.78
CA VAL A 19 -6.28 -7.84 -5.95
C VAL A 19 -7.80 -8.06 -5.74
N ASP A 20 -8.63 -7.36 -6.51
CA ASP A 20 -10.09 -7.42 -6.44
C ASP A 20 -10.67 -8.84 -6.64
N ASP A 21 -9.98 -9.66 -7.45
CA ASP A 21 -10.26 -11.08 -7.65
C ASP A 21 -9.96 -11.97 -6.43
N GLY A 22 -9.44 -11.39 -5.34
CA GLY A 22 -9.12 -12.09 -4.10
C GLY A 22 -7.78 -12.84 -4.13
N THR A 23 -6.97 -12.66 -5.16
CA THR A 23 -5.65 -13.29 -5.28
C THR A 23 -4.53 -12.41 -4.73
N ASP A 24 -3.53 -13.06 -4.16
CA ASP A 24 -2.28 -12.41 -3.73
C ASP A 24 -1.30 -12.37 -4.92
N ARG A 25 -0.76 -11.21 -5.24
CA ARG A 25 0.24 -11.03 -6.30
C ARG A 25 1.49 -10.36 -5.77
N TYR A 26 2.65 -10.70 -6.33
CA TYR A 26 3.91 -10.07 -5.99
C TYR A 26 4.26 -9.02 -7.06
N ALA A 27 4.38 -7.76 -6.64
CA ALA A 27 4.60 -6.63 -7.54
C ALA A 27 5.76 -5.75 -7.05
N ALA A 28 6.54 -5.26 -8.01
CA ALA A 28 7.52 -4.20 -7.77
C ALA A 28 6.81 -2.85 -7.66
N GLN A 29 7.35 -1.92 -6.87
CA GLN A 29 6.79 -0.58 -6.72
C GLN A 29 6.55 0.12 -8.07
N GLU A 30 7.48 0.02 -9.02
CA GLU A 30 7.36 0.66 -10.33
C GLU A 30 6.18 0.17 -11.16
N ASN A 31 5.63 -1.00 -10.83
CA ASN A 31 4.45 -1.57 -11.48
C ASN A 31 3.15 -1.19 -10.77
N LEU A 32 3.21 -0.45 -9.66
CA LEU A 32 2.04 -0.01 -8.90
C LEU A 32 1.67 1.42 -9.27
N VAL A 33 0.38 1.65 -9.46
CA VAL A 33 -0.19 2.98 -9.69
C VAL A 33 -1.21 3.24 -8.59
N PRO A 34 -1.24 4.45 -7.98
CA PRO A 34 -2.26 4.79 -7.01
C PRO A 34 -3.65 4.63 -7.62
N ASP A 35 -4.56 4.02 -6.86
CA ASP A 35 -5.96 3.96 -7.26
C ASP A 35 -6.57 5.36 -7.17
N GLY A 36 -7.05 5.86 -8.30
CA GLY A 36 -7.71 7.16 -8.40
C GLY A 36 -9.14 7.17 -7.85
N ALA A 37 -9.77 6.00 -7.70
CA ALA A 37 -11.14 5.89 -7.21
C ALA A 37 -11.24 6.01 -5.69
N MET A 38 -10.15 5.75 -4.96
CA MET A 38 -10.11 5.80 -3.48
C MET A 38 -11.25 4.97 -2.86
N ALA A 39 -11.59 3.85 -3.50
CA ALA A 39 -12.71 3.00 -3.12
C ALA A 39 -12.20 1.73 -2.44
N PRO A 40 -12.93 1.21 -1.43
CA PRO A 40 -12.58 -0.07 -0.85
C PRO A 40 -12.80 -1.20 -1.86
N ILE A 41 -11.88 -2.17 -1.87
CA ILE A 41 -12.04 -3.47 -2.50
C ILE A 41 -13.20 -4.22 -1.82
N ASP A 42 -14.21 -4.57 -2.60
CA ASP A 42 -15.37 -5.36 -2.17
C ASP A 42 -15.07 -6.87 -2.28
N HIS A 43 -14.16 -7.35 -1.43
CA HIS A 43 -13.81 -8.77 -1.37
C HIS A 43 -13.64 -9.28 0.07
N PRO A 44 -14.22 -10.44 0.46
CA PRO A 44 -14.15 -10.96 1.82
C PRO A 44 -12.73 -11.16 2.37
N ALA A 45 -11.76 -11.43 1.48
CA ALA A 45 -10.36 -11.62 1.86
C ALA A 45 -9.71 -10.36 2.44
N VAL A 46 -10.27 -9.17 2.20
CA VAL A 46 -9.77 -7.91 2.79
C VAL A 46 -9.73 -8.01 4.31
N GLY A 47 -10.80 -8.55 4.93
CA GLY A 47 -10.89 -8.71 6.39
C GLY A 47 -9.86 -9.69 6.99
N ARG A 48 -9.19 -10.49 6.16
CA ARG A 48 -8.10 -11.37 6.61
C ARG A 48 -6.83 -10.60 6.95
N TYR A 49 -6.61 -9.47 6.30
CA TYR A 49 -5.37 -8.70 6.39
C TYR A 49 -5.57 -7.32 7.00
N PHE A 50 -6.76 -6.74 6.81
CA PHE A 50 -7.06 -5.36 7.16
C PHE A 50 -8.28 -5.27 8.07
N GLU A 51 -8.27 -4.30 8.96
CA GLU A 51 -9.36 -4.01 9.89
C GLU A 51 -10.39 -3.06 9.28
N SER A 52 -9.94 -1.98 8.65
CA SER A 52 -10.82 -0.94 8.11
C SER A 52 -10.19 -0.18 6.94
N PHE A 53 -11.02 0.50 6.15
CA PHE A 53 -10.59 1.40 5.08
C PHE A 53 -10.72 2.86 5.53
N HIS A 54 -9.66 3.64 5.35
CA HIS A 54 -9.52 5.04 5.78
C HIS A 54 -9.46 6.01 4.58
N GLY A 55 -10.35 5.82 3.60
CA GLY A 55 -10.51 6.71 2.46
C GLY A 55 -9.44 6.58 1.38
N SER A 56 -8.16 6.42 1.74
CA SER A 56 -7.07 6.26 0.76
C SER A 56 -6.15 5.07 1.05
N TYR A 57 -6.27 4.45 2.22
CA TYR A 57 -5.48 3.30 2.62
C TYR A 57 -6.26 2.40 3.58
N TYR A 58 -5.76 1.18 3.79
CA TYR A 58 -6.29 0.25 4.77
C TYR A 58 -5.48 0.26 6.06
N LEU A 59 -6.16 0.12 7.19
CA LEU A 59 -5.51 -0.19 8.46
C LEU A 59 -5.26 -1.70 8.55
N PRO A 60 -4.04 -2.14 8.89
CA PRO A 60 -3.75 -3.55 9.09
C PRO A 60 -4.49 -4.06 10.32
N ASN A 61 -4.80 -5.35 10.34
CA ASN A 61 -5.21 -6.00 11.58
C ASN A 61 -4.01 -6.18 12.54
N GLU A 62 -4.29 -6.65 13.76
CA GLU A 62 -3.27 -6.84 14.80
C GLU A 62 -2.11 -7.74 14.33
N GLN A 63 -2.40 -8.81 13.59
CA GLN A 63 -1.35 -9.70 13.08
C GLN A 63 -0.43 -8.98 12.10
N LYS A 64 -0.98 -8.25 11.12
CA LYS A 64 -0.18 -7.51 10.13
C LYS A 64 0.55 -6.32 10.75
N PHE A 65 -0.02 -5.69 11.77
CA PHE A 65 0.66 -4.65 12.55
C PHE A 65 1.90 -5.18 13.27
N GLN A 66 1.82 -6.37 13.88
CA GLN A 66 2.97 -7.01 14.53
C GLN A 66 4.02 -7.52 13.53
N GLU A 67 3.57 -7.98 12.36
CA GLU A 67 4.47 -8.49 11.31
C GLU A 67 5.26 -7.35 10.63
N TYR A 68 4.67 -6.17 10.49
CA TYR A 68 5.29 -5.00 9.84
C TYR A 68 5.09 -3.71 10.67
N PRO A 69 5.76 -3.59 11.83
CA PRO A 69 5.61 -2.43 12.71
C PRO A 69 6.09 -1.11 12.06
N ASP A 70 7.09 -1.19 11.18
CA ASP A 70 7.68 -0.03 10.50
C ASP A 70 6.70 0.63 9.50
N ASP A 71 5.74 -0.13 8.97
CA ASP A 71 4.74 0.39 8.03
C ASP A 71 3.89 1.50 8.68
N ASN A 72 3.66 1.43 9.99
CA ASN A 72 2.89 2.47 10.68
C ASN A 72 3.63 3.82 10.67
N VAL A 73 4.96 3.79 10.89
CA VAL A 73 5.80 4.99 10.86
C VAL A 73 5.80 5.61 9.46
N ILE A 74 5.86 4.77 8.42
CA ILE A 74 5.82 5.22 7.03
C ILE A 74 4.46 5.87 6.73
N ARG A 75 3.35 5.28 7.17
CA ARG A 75 2.00 5.82 6.99
C ARG A 75 1.82 7.17 7.69
N GLU A 76 2.25 7.29 8.94
CA GLU A 76 2.20 8.54 9.70
C GLU A 76 3.05 9.64 9.04
N THR A 77 4.23 9.27 8.53
CA THR A 77 5.11 10.21 7.81
C THR A 77 4.50 10.64 6.48
N ALA A 78 3.89 9.71 5.73
CA ALA A 78 3.25 9.98 4.45
C ALA A 78 1.97 10.82 4.60
N SER A 79 1.15 10.55 5.62
CA SER A 79 -0.04 11.37 5.93
C SER A 79 0.37 12.79 6.30
N PHE A 80 1.44 12.95 7.08
CA PHE A 80 1.97 14.27 7.44
C PHE A 80 2.54 15.03 6.23
N ALA A 81 3.17 14.31 5.29
CA ALA A 81 3.67 14.88 4.04
C ALA A 81 2.53 15.31 3.09
N MET A 82 1.42 14.57 3.06
CA MET A 82 0.22 14.94 2.31
C MET A 82 -0.53 16.14 2.92
N GLU A 83 -0.58 16.26 4.25
CA GLU A 83 -1.15 17.43 4.94
C GLU A 83 -0.28 18.69 4.77
N THR A 84 1.06 18.53 4.73
CA THR A 84 2.00 19.66 4.60
C THR A 84 2.04 20.25 3.18
N ASN A 85 1.55 19.53 2.16
CA ASN A 85 1.49 20.01 0.77
C ASN A 85 0.21 20.79 0.39
N MET A 86 -0.75 20.96 1.31
CA MET A 86 -1.91 21.85 1.07
C MET A 86 -1.66 23.32 1.46
N ILE A 87 -0.50 23.65 2.03
CA ILE A 87 -0.05 25.04 2.22
C ILE A 87 1.41 25.17 1.77
N LYS A 88 1.62 25.16 0.44
CA LYS A 88 2.62 25.99 -0.24
C LYS A 88 2.27 26.06 -1.73
N MET A 89 1.43 27.06 -2.06
CA MET A 89 1.65 27.78 -3.30
C MET A 89 3.01 28.46 -3.19
N LEU A 90 3.80 28.33 -4.27
CA LEU A 90 5.18 28.80 -4.52
C LEU A 90 6.29 27.80 -4.17
#